data_AF-A0A932QA20-F1
#
_entry.id   AF-A0A932QA20-F1
#
_cell.length_a   1.000
_cell.length_b   1.000
_cell.length_c   1.000
_cell.angle_alpha   90.00
_cell.angle_beta   90.00
_cell.angle_gamma   90.00
#
_symmetry.space_group_name_H-M   'P 1'
#
loop_
_entity.id
_entity.type
_entity.pdbx_description
1 polymer ?
#
loop_
_entity_poly.entity_id
_entity_poly.type
_entity_poly.pdbx_seq_one_letter_code
_entity_poly.pdbx_strand_id
1 'polypeptide(L)' 'MLYTFLFLVRYFPFWAVPLALVFFELGVYHYNRRERSGTLTFFGAAAVLVIVSVVWIVFEGYWRAGPFIKRIIEG' A
#
# COMPACT_ATOMS: atom_id res chain seq x y z
N MET A 1 -14.47 -12.78 11.91
CA MET A 1 -13.84 -11.45 11.79
C MET A 1 -12.31 -11.54 11.72
N LEU A 2 -11.64 -12.24 12.63
CA LEU A 2 -10.16 -12.39 12.63
C LEU A 2 -9.58 -12.84 11.28
N TYR A 3 -10.16 -13.86 10.66
CA TYR A 3 -9.71 -14.37 9.35
C TYR A 3 -9.82 -13.34 8.21
N THR A 4 -10.84 -12.48 8.26
CA THR A 4 -11.04 -11.40 7.28
C THR A 4 -9.94 -10.34 7.42
N PHE A 5 -9.61 -9.95 8.65
CA PHE A 5 -8.50 -9.03 8.92
C PHE A 5 -7.16 -9.61 8.48
N LEU A 6 -6.91 -10.88 8.78
CA LEU A 6 -5.69 -11.56 8.35
C LEU A 6 -5.56 -11.60 6.82
N PHE A 7 -6.66 -11.85 6.10
CA PHE A 7 -6.68 -11.82 4.64
C PHE A 7 -6.38 -10.41 4.10
N LEU A 8 -7.01 -9.38 4.64
CA LEU A 8 -6.81 -7.98 4.23
C LEU A 8 -5.35 -7.54 4.42
N VAL A 9 -4.71 -7.93 5.52
CA VAL A 9 -3.30 -7.59 5.80
C VAL A 9 -2.35 -8.41 4.93
N ARG A 10 -2.64 -9.69 4.70
CA ARG A 10 -1.78 -10.59 3.91
C ARG A 10 -1.74 -10.22 2.42
N TYR A 11 -2.87 -9.78 1.87
CA TYR A 11 -2.98 -9.36 0.48
C TYR A 11 -3.03 -7.85 0.33
N PHE A 12 -2.52 -7.11 1.33
CA PHE A 12 -2.56 -5.65 1.39
C PHE A 12 -2.19 -4.97 0.05
N PRO A 13 -1.01 -5.18 -0.54
CA PRO A 13 -0.64 -4.48 -1.77
C PRO A 13 -1.53 -4.85 -2.96
N PHE A 14 -2.12 -6.05 -2.97
CA PHE A 14 -2.92 -6.53 -4.11
C PHE A 14 -4.24 -5.76 -4.26
N TRP A 15 -4.87 -5.37 -3.14
CA TRP A 15 -6.07 -4.52 -3.17
C TRP A 15 -5.77 -3.03 -2.94
N ALA A 16 -4.69 -2.69 -2.23
CA ALA A 16 -4.31 -1.30 -1.97
C ALA A 16 -3.84 -0.57 -3.24
N VAL A 17 -3.13 -1.23 -4.16
CA VAL A 17 -2.65 -0.61 -5.41
C VAL A 17 -3.81 -0.22 -6.34
N PRO A 18 -4.79 -1.09 -6.64
CA PRO A 18 -5.99 -0.70 -7.38
C PRO A 18 -6.74 0.45 -6.70
N LEU A 19 -6.86 0.41 -5.38
CA LEU A 19 -7.59 1.41 -4.61
C LEU A 19 -6.85 2.77 -4.60
N ALA A 20 -5.53 2.77 -4.63
CA ALA A 20 -4.71 3.96 -4.82
C ALA A 20 -4.92 4.60 -6.20
N LEU A 21 -5.07 3.79 -7.27
CA LEU A 21 -5.39 4.30 -8.61
C LEU A 21 -6.77 4.96 -8.65
N VAL A 22 -7.78 4.35 -8.03
CA VAL A 22 -9.12 4.94 -7.93
C VAL A 22 -9.09 6.27 -7.18
N PHE A 23 -8.35 6.35 -6.06
CA PHE A 23 -8.18 7.62 -5.35
C PHE A 23 -7.39 8.65 -6.15
N PHE A 24 -6.43 8.23 -6.96
CA PHE A 24 -5.72 9.13 -7.85
C PHE A 24 -6.66 9.75 -8.88
N GLU A 25 -7.52 8.95 -9.53
CA GLU A 25 -8.53 9.46 -10.46
C GLU A 25 -9.54 10.39 -9.78
N LEU A 26 -10.00 10.06 -8.56
CA LEU A 26 -10.85 10.93 -7.77
C LEU A 26 -10.13 12.25 -7.40
N GLY A 27 -8.85 12.19 -7.09
CA GLY A 27 -8.00 13.37 -6.89
C GLY A 27 -7.96 14.26 -8.12
N VAL A 28 -7.77 13.68 -9.31
CA VAL A 28 -7.80 14.40 -10.60
C VAL A 28 -9.20 15.00 -10.86
N TYR A 29 -10.26 14.27 -10.56
CA TYR A 29 -11.63 14.76 -10.69
C TYR A 29 -11.90 16.00 -9.83
N HIS A 30 -11.55 15.96 -8.54
CA HIS A 30 -11.69 17.10 -7.64
C HIS A 30 -10.75 18.25 -7.99
N TYR A 31 -9.56 17.95 -8.52
CA TYR A 31 -8.63 18.95 -9.03
C TYR A 31 -9.24 19.72 -10.21
N ASN A 32 -9.86 19.02 -11.17
CA ASN A 32 -10.54 19.64 -12.30
C ASN A 32 -11.73 20.51 -11.88
N ARG A 33 -12.40 20.15 -10.77
CA ARG A 33 -13.47 20.96 -10.16
C ARG A 33 -12.98 22.12 -9.30
N ARG A 34 -11.65 22.32 -9.18
CA ARG A 34 -11.02 23.31 -8.31
C ARG A 34 -11.39 23.14 -6.82
N GLU A 35 -11.82 21.94 -6.42
CA GLU A 35 -12.13 21.61 -5.03
C GLU A 35 -10.83 21.23 -4.30
N ARG A 36 -10.19 22.24 -3.68
CA ARG A 36 -8.90 22.05 -2.98
C ARG A 36 -8.95 20.99 -1.87
N SER A 37 -10.06 20.91 -1.13
CA SER A 37 -10.21 19.95 -0.04
C SER A 37 -10.20 18.52 -0.55
N GLY A 38 -11.08 18.19 -1.50
CA GLY A 38 -11.14 16.84 -2.11
C GLY A 38 -9.83 16.45 -2.80
N THR A 39 -9.21 17.39 -3.50
CA THR A 39 -7.91 17.18 -4.16
C THR A 39 -6.85 16.69 -3.17
N LEU A 40 -6.64 17.42 -2.07
CA LEU A 40 -5.64 17.07 -1.06
C LEU A 40 -5.96 15.75 -0.36
N THR A 41 -7.23 15.50 -0.04
CA THR A 41 -7.65 14.27 0.63
C THR A 41 -7.39 13.04 -0.25
N PHE A 42 -7.80 13.06 -1.51
CA PHE A 42 -7.69 11.89 -2.39
C PHE A 42 -6.25 11.66 -2.88
N PHE A 43 -5.50 12.71 -3.23
CA PHE A 43 -4.08 12.55 -3.55
C PHE A 43 -3.27 12.11 -2.33
N GLY A 44 -3.56 12.65 -1.15
CA GLY A 44 -2.92 12.23 0.10
C GLY A 44 -3.21 10.76 0.41
N ALA A 45 -4.46 10.32 0.29
CA ALA A 45 -4.85 8.94 0.50
C ALA A 45 -4.17 7.98 -0.50
N ALA A 46 -4.11 8.35 -1.78
CA ALA A 46 -3.41 7.58 -2.80
C ALA A 46 -1.90 7.45 -2.48
N ALA A 47 -1.25 8.56 -2.12
CA ALA A 47 0.17 8.57 -1.76
C ALA A 47 0.47 7.70 -0.54
N VAL A 48 -0.36 7.78 0.51
CA VAL A 48 -0.23 6.93 1.71
C VAL A 48 -0.36 5.45 1.34
N LEU A 49 -1.36 5.07 0.55
CA LEU A 49 -1.53 3.67 0.13
C LEU A 49 -0.34 3.15 -0.66
N VAL A 50 0.25 3.95 -1.54
CA VAL A 50 1.46 3.58 -2.30
C VAL A 50 2.64 3.39 -1.35
N ILE A 51 2.90 4.36 -0.47
CA ILE A 51 4.03 4.28 0.49
C ILE A 51 3.87 3.06 1.39
N VAL A 52 2.69 2.84 1.97
CA VAL A 52 2.43 1.69 2.85
C VAL A 52 2.55 0.37 2.06
N SER A 53 2.15 0.33 0.79
CA SER A 53 2.33 -0.86 -0.06
C SER A 53 3.80 -1.18 -0.30
N VAL A 54 4.62 -0.17 -0.58
CA VAL A 54 6.09 -0.34 -0.74
C VAL A 54 6.72 -0.82 0.56
N VAL A 55 6.40 -0.17 1.67
CA VAL A 55 6.87 -0.56 3.01
C VAL A 55 6.49 -2.00 3.32
N TRP A 56 5.23 -2.38 3.08
CA TRP A 56 4.75 -3.75 3.28
C TRP A 56 5.58 -4.76 2.47
N ILE A 57 5.84 -4.50 1.18
CA ILE A 57 6.61 -5.40 0.32
C ILE A 57 8.06 -5.54 0.84
N VAL A 58 8.68 -4.44 1.27
CA VAL A 58 10.04 -4.45 1.82
C VAL A 58 10.11 -5.27 3.11
N PHE A 59 9.17 -5.08 4.03
CA PHE A 59 9.13 -5.83 5.30
C PHE A 59 8.77 -7.31 5.08
N GLU A 60 7.80 -7.62 4.23
CA GLU A 60 7.45 -9.00 3.86
C GLU A 60 8.66 -9.69 3.20
N GLY A 61 9.36 -8.99 2.30
CA GLY A 61 10.59 -9.44 1.68
C GLY A 61 11.69 -9.72 2.70
N TYR A 62 11.92 -8.79 3.63
CA TYR A 62 12.90 -8.95 4.71
C TYR A 62 12.58 -10.14 5.61
N TRP A 63 11.31 -10.30 6.01
CA TRP A 63 10.86 -11.40 6.86
C TRP A 63 11.01 -12.76 6.18
N ARG A 64 10.70 -12.84 4.88
CA ARG A 64 10.87 -14.07 4.08
C ARG A 64 12.33 -14.36 3.73
N ALA A 65 13.17 -13.34 3.57
CA ALA A 65 14.59 -13.48 3.29
C ALA A 65 15.42 -13.81 4.53
N GLY A 66 14.94 -13.49 5.73
CA GLY A 66 15.63 -13.77 7.00
C GLY A 66 16.21 -15.19 7.13
N PRO A 67 15.44 -16.26 6.89
CA PRO A 67 15.95 -17.64 6.94
C PRO A 67 16.99 -17.95 5.87
N PHE A 68 16.88 -17.32 4.69
CA PHE A 68 17.81 -17.51 3.58
C PHE A 68 19.15 -16.80 3.84
N ILE A 69 19.10 -15.55 4.32
CA ILE A 69 20.28 -14.78 4.71
C ILE A 69 20.99 -15.47 5.88
N LYS A 70 20.24 -15.99 6.87
CA LYS A 70 20.81 -16.72 8.00
C LYS A 70 21.56 -17.99 7.55
N ARG A 71 21.03 -18.73 6.57
CA ARG A 71 21.71 -19.90 5.97
C ARG A 71 22.98 -19.55 5.18
N ILE A 72 23.08 -18.36 4.62
CA ILE A 72 24.28 -17.89 3.90
C ILE A 72 25.37 -17.41 4.87
N ILE A 73 24.99 -16.92 6.05
CA ILE A 73 25.93 -16.41 7.07
C ILE A 73 26.46 -17.55 7.96
N GLU A 74 25.65 -18.57 8.24
CA GLU A 74 26.02 -19.71 9.10
C GLU A 74 26.62 -20.92 8.34
N GLY A 75 26.64 -20.91 7.01
CA GLY A 75 27.21 -21.96 6.15
C GLY A 75 28.52 -21.53 5.51
#